data_AF-A0A8J7PI68-F1
#
_entry.id   AF-A0A8J7PI68-F1
#
_cell.length_a   1.000
_cell.length_b   1.000
_cell.length_c   1.000
_cell.angle_alpha   90.00
_cell.angle_beta   90.00
_cell.angle_gamma   90.00
#
_symmetry.space_group_name_H-M   'P 1'
#
loop_
_entity.id
_entity.type
_entity.pdbx_description
1 polymer ?
#
loop_
_entity_poly.entity_id
_entity_poly.type
_entity_poly.pdbx_seq_one_letter_code
_entity_poly.pdbx_strand_id
1 'polypeptide(L)'
;MDKTHEPVDSKQAQKHHNEQQSDGLHLLYDFVTSPLLAHRKPDNQSSELKLDAKDLYNTCVKQGDNSVLGMLGLHTRSKEEQEKQEAGCYKSVLEQHQKAVGEYWNQVELDKSFGRLIYQFPPEFNGPPKPAHAEDKVLQTPSAKLPSANDMLDNAKELNRLAEQKPDAPDFKPLQLSEGEFKQGYAREALNVGKKLGLTAEETEKVVMNVYAFECGGRGTYDLLSGVDKRLTQPDKPGHSEIQEARRSAHPISSAIGYNQIIMSTNLAIHDKEATPVAERLRELAKDSPRGAELEGKAKLYENLQNNLHKELLLFAAEHPGRRHKYIDHEGNPRYKLYQDFAASHKPTASGLTGRQFSSALHALNLDGDLGPVIQARQLEHTMQHMLSPQVRANLTKLKGEKAGEYFGAAVEMANLAGETNGAAMLKPGRSHLPTVNFFDRKGYEANPIVQKRNAGQLLEAVYRVMHGANASPQLYGNAQFEESFKAEQMQK
;
A
#
# COMPACT_ATOMS: atom_id res chain seq x y z
N MET A 1 60.90 -27.29 -39.60
CA MET A 1 61.31 -28.69 -39.72
C MET A 1 60.43 -29.46 -38.76
N ASP A 2 59.55 -30.39 -39.11
CA ASP A 2 58.98 -30.92 -40.34
C ASP A 2 57.78 -31.75 -39.79
N LYS A 3 56.53 -31.50 -40.20
CA LYS A 3 55.67 -32.41 -40.99
C LYS A 3 55.70 -33.89 -40.55
N THR A 4 54.63 -34.69 -40.48
CA THR A 4 53.21 -34.68 -40.86
C THR A 4 52.72 -36.11 -40.52
N HIS A 5 51.44 -36.32 -40.18
CA HIS A 5 50.56 -37.30 -40.87
C HIS A 5 49.15 -37.34 -40.25
N GLU A 6 48.16 -37.01 -41.08
CA GLU A 6 46.80 -37.55 -41.01
C GLU A 6 46.75 -38.93 -41.70
N PRO A 7 45.67 -39.72 -41.47
CA PRO A 7 44.62 -39.78 -42.51
C PRO A 7 43.16 -39.95 -42.01
N VAL A 8 42.26 -39.18 -42.64
CA VAL A 8 40.98 -39.50 -43.32
C VAL A 8 40.04 -40.63 -42.77
N ASP A 9 38.89 -40.16 -42.26
CA ASP A 9 37.47 -40.50 -42.56
C ASP A 9 36.96 -41.97 -42.60
N SER A 10 36.02 -42.30 -41.71
CA SER A 10 34.78 -43.01 -42.09
C SER A 10 33.64 -42.83 -41.08
N LYS A 11 32.45 -42.68 -41.68
CA LYS A 11 31.12 -42.36 -41.16
C LYS A 11 30.50 -43.35 -40.15
N GLN A 12 29.61 -42.75 -39.33
CA GLN A 12 28.36 -43.28 -38.74
C GLN A 12 28.45 -44.36 -37.63
N ALA A 13 28.16 -43.96 -36.37
CA ALA A 13 26.81 -44.09 -35.77
C ALA A 13 26.80 -43.72 -34.26
N GLN A 14 26.08 -42.63 -33.96
CA GLN A 14 25.18 -42.42 -32.81
C GLN A 14 25.39 -43.23 -31.50
N LYS A 15 25.79 -42.53 -30.44
CA LYS A 15 24.92 -42.31 -29.26
C LYS A 15 25.45 -41.14 -28.42
N HIS A 16 24.60 -40.12 -28.30
CA HIS A 16 24.82 -38.85 -27.61
C HIS A 16 24.90 -38.98 -26.08
N HIS A 17 25.84 -38.27 -25.47
CA HIS A 17 25.65 -37.57 -24.19
C HIS A 17 26.53 -36.31 -24.19
N ASN A 18 25.91 -35.15 -24.31
CA ASN A 18 26.48 -33.91 -23.76
C ASN A 18 25.37 -32.87 -23.50
N GLU A 19 25.63 -32.03 -22.49
CA GLU A 19 25.06 -30.71 -22.20
C GLU A 19 23.65 -30.63 -21.56
N GLN A 20 23.64 -30.25 -20.28
CA GLN A 20 22.51 -29.59 -19.64
C GLN A 20 22.72 -28.07 -19.71
N GLN A 21 22.04 -27.48 -20.68
CA GLN A 21 21.86 -26.05 -20.87
C GLN A 21 20.41 -25.71 -20.50
N SER A 22 20.24 -24.55 -19.88
CA SER A 22 18.97 -23.86 -19.72
C SER A 22 18.29 -23.63 -21.08
N ASP A 23 17.02 -24.01 -21.18
CA ASP A 23 15.93 -23.36 -21.93
C ASP A 23 14.69 -24.26 -21.72
N GLY A 24 13.52 -23.74 -21.31
CA GLY A 24 12.64 -22.98 -22.18
C GLY A 24 11.69 -23.95 -22.89
N LEU A 25 10.44 -24.06 -22.43
CA LEU A 25 9.38 -24.59 -23.29
C LEU A 25 8.07 -23.81 -23.13
N HIS A 26 7.89 -23.02 -24.17
CA HIS A 26 6.65 -22.47 -24.70
C HIS A 26 5.74 -23.59 -25.25
N LEU A 27 4.45 -23.27 -25.32
CA LEU A 27 3.37 -23.83 -26.17
C LEU A 27 2.55 -25.01 -25.60
N LEU A 28 1.25 -24.76 -25.38
CA LEU A 28 0.19 -25.10 -26.35
C LEU A 28 -1.17 -24.63 -25.78
N TYR A 29 -1.68 -23.52 -26.32
CA TYR A 29 -3.11 -23.20 -26.28
C TYR A 29 -3.54 -23.18 -27.74
N ASP A 30 -4.32 -24.17 -28.17
CA ASP A 30 -4.78 -24.24 -29.55
C ASP A 30 -6.21 -24.77 -29.65
N PHE A 31 -6.97 -24.06 -30.50
CA PHE A 31 -8.34 -24.26 -31.02
C PHE A 31 -9.51 -23.99 -30.04
N VAL A 32 -10.43 -23.07 -30.32
CA VAL A 32 -11.22 -22.98 -31.57
C VAL A 32 -11.30 -21.56 -32.14
N THR A 33 -10.98 -21.47 -33.42
CA THR A 33 -11.30 -20.38 -34.34
C THR A 33 -12.82 -20.21 -34.47
N SER A 34 -13.36 -19.07 -34.03
CA SER A 34 -14.64 -18.55 -34.52
C SER A 34 -14.41 -17.22 -35.23
N PRO A 35 -14.82 -17.08 -36.51
CA PRO A 35 -14.56 -15.90 -37.30
C PRO A 35 -15.58 -14.80 -36.96
N LEU A 36 -15.36 -14.10 -35.85
CA LEU A 36 -15.96 -12.79 -35.58
C LEU A 36 -14.90 -11.82 -35.04
N LEU A 37 -13.68 -11.91 -35.61
CA LEU A 37 -12.72 -10.81 -35.57
C LEU A 37 -13.14 -9.77 -36.60
N ALA A 38 -14.21 -9.03 -36.27
CA ALA A 38 -14.38 -7.71 -36.87
C ALA A 38 -13.28 -6.82 -36.29
N HIS A 39 -12.25 -6.56 -37.09
CA HIS A 39 -11.37 -5.42 -36.91
C HIS A 39 -12.23 -4.16 -36.80
N ARG A 40 -12.60 -3.78 -35.57
CA ARG A 40 -12.99 -2.40 -35.31
C ARG A 40 -11.70 -1.59 -35.44
N LYS A 41 -11.55 -0.94 -36.59
CA LYS A 41 -10.71 0.25 -36.69
C LYS A 41 -11.03 1.13 -35.48
N PRO A 42 -10.05 1.84 -34.89
CA PRO A 42 -10.36 2.92 -33.99
C PRO A 42 -11.08 3.99 -34.83
N ASP A 43 -12.41 3.92 -34.91
CA ASP A 43 -13.21 5.05 -35.33
C ASP A 43 -12.97 6.14 -34.29
N ASN A 44 -12.09 7.05 -34.67
CA ASN A 44 -11.72 8.26 -33.97
C ASN A 44 -12.85 9.31 -34.06
N GLN A 45 -14.10 8.83 -33.96
CA GLN A 45 -15.35 9.58 -34.00
C GLN A 45 -16.44 8.82 -33.24
N SER A 46 -16.19 8.47 -31.97
CA SER A 46 -17.27 8.65 -31.01
C SER A 46 -17.20 10.11 -30.60
N SER A 47 -18.17 10.89 -31.05
CA SER A 47 -18.51 12.15 -30.42
C SER A 47 -18.96 11.82 -29.00
N GLU A 48 -17.99 11.59 -28.11
CA GLU A 48 -18.20 11.68 -26.68
C GLU A 48 -18.73 13.09 -26.44
N LEU A 49 -20.06 13.19 -26.28
CA LEU A 49 -20.62 14.22 -25.42
C LEU A 49 -19.96 14.00 -24.06
N LYS A 50 -18.79 14.62 -23.86
CA LYS A 50 -18.25 14.87 -22.54
C LYS A 50 -19.36 15.61 -21.81
N LEU A 51 -19.99 14.96 -20.83
CA LEU A 51 -20.91 15.65 -19.91
C LEU A 51 -20.10 16.77 -19.26
N ASP A 52 -20.22 17.99 -19.78
CA ASP A 52 -19.61 19.16 -19.16
C ASP A 52 -20.46 19.50 -17.93
N ALA A 53 -19.94 19.18 -16.74
CA ALA A 53 -20.61 19.42 -15.47
C ALA A 53 -20.97 20.91 -15.29
N LYS A 54 -20.16 21.81 -15.86
CA LYS A 54 -20.42 23.24 -15.84
C LYS A 54 -21.64 23.60 -16.69
N ASP A 55 -21.74 23.03 -17.89
CA ASP A 55 -22.89 23.29 -18.78
C ASP A 55 -24.18 22.68 -18.24
N LEU A 56 -24.10 21.48 -17.66
CA LEU A 56 -25.22 20.83 -16.98
C LEU A 56 -25.69 21.66 -15.78
N TYR A 57 -24.76 22.17 -14.97
CA TYR A 57 -25.07 23.05 -13.85
C TYR A 57 -25.72 24.35 -14.33
N ASN A 58 -25.12 25.04 -15.29
CA ASN A 58 -25.63 26.29 -15.84
C ASN A 58 -27.03 26.11 -16.45
N THR A 59 -27.27 24.97 -17.10
CA THR A 59 -28.58 24.63 -17.68
C THR A 59 -29.60 24.40 -16.58
N CYS A 60 -29.25 23.65 -15.53
CA CYS A 60 -30.14 23.41 -14.39
C CYS A 60 -30.52 24.70 -13.65
N VAL A 61 -29.55 25.59 -13.41
CA VAL A 61 -29.78 26.89 -12.78
C VAL A 61 -30.69 27.76 -13.65
N LYS A 62 -30.46 27.82 -14.97
CA LYS A 62 -31.31 28.57 -15.90
C LYS A 62 -32.73 28.02 -16.00
N GLN A 63 -32.90 26.70 -16.03
CA GLN A 63 -34.22 26.07 -16.16
C GLN A 63 -35.14 26.31 -14.97
N GLY A 64 -34.59 26.44 -13.77
CA GLY A 64 -35.42 26.79 -12.62
C GLY A 64 -35.96 28.22 -12.69
N ASP A 65 -35.39 29.14 -13.48
CA ASP A 65 -35.82 30.55 -13.58
C ASP A 65 -36.93 30.80 -14.63
N ASN A 66 -37.48 29.75 -15.25
CA ASN A 66 -38.45 29.83 -16.35
C ASN A 66 -39.88 30.27 -15.95
N SER A 67 -40.07 30.94 -14.82
CA SER A 67 -41.37 31.54 -14.51
C SER A 67 -41.62 32.76 -15.41
N VAL A 68 -42.86 32.98 -15.83
CA VAL A 68 -43.25 34.16 -16.63
C VAL A 68 -42.85 35.47 -15.92
N LEU A 69 -42.88 35.49 -14.59
CA LEU A 69 -42.43 36.61 -13.77
C LEU A 69 -40.89 36.75 -13.73
N GLY A 70 -40.13 35.65 -13.73
CA GLY A 70 -38.67 35.65 -13.83
C GLY A 70 -38.18 36.15 -15.19
N MET A 71 -38.81 35.71 -16.28
CA MET A 71 -38.52 36.18 -17.64
C MET A 71 -38.82 37.67 -17.86
N LEU A 72 -39.76 38.23 -17.09
CA LEU A 72 -40.11 39.66 -17.12
C LEU A 72 -39.29 40.50 -16.12
N GLY A 73 -38.37 39.90 -15.35
CA GLY A 73 -37.60 40.59 -14.30
C GLY A 73 -38.43 41.04 -13.10
N LEU A 74 -39.63 40.46 -12.92
CA LEU A 74 -40.62 40.84 -11.91
C LEU A 74 -40.65 39.86 -10.70
N HIS A 75 -39.86 38.78 -10.74
CA HIS A 75 -39.68 37.87 -9.63
C HIS A 75 -38.23 37.95 -9.12
N THR A 76 -38.02 38.57 -7.97
CA THR A 76 -36.77 38.43 -7.22
C THR A 76 -36.93 37.24 -6.30
N ARG A 77 -36.28 36.11 -6.61
CA ARG A 77 -36.18 35.01 -5.64
C ARG A 77 -35.57 35.53 -4.36
N SER A 78 -36.06 35.01 -3.23
CA SER A 78 -35.30 35.18 -2.01
C SER A 78 -33.91 34.56 -2.20
N LYS A 79 -32.91 35.15 -1.56
CA LYS A 79 -31.53 34.62 -1.58
C LYS A 79 -31.50 33.13 -1.19
N GLU A 80 -32.35 32.74 -0.26
CA GLU A 80 -32.49 31.37 0.23
C GLU A 80 -33.03 30.39 -0.84
N GLU A 81 -33.99 30.80 -1.67
CA GLU A 81 -34.52 29.97 -2.76
C GLU A 81 -33.49 29.77 -3.88
N GLN A 82 -32.71 30.82 -4.18
CA GLN A 82 -31.62 30.73 -5.15
C GLN A 82 -30.53 29.78 -4.65
N GLU A 83 -30.10 29.91 -3.38
CA GLU A 83 -29.11 29.02 -2.76
C GLU A 83 -29.57 27.56 -2.73
N LYS A 84 -30.85 27.29 -2.45
CA LYS A 84 -31.42 25.92 -2.50
C LYS A 84 -31.42 25.34 -3.91
N GLN A 85 -31.75 26.14 -4.93
CA GLN A 85 -31.72 25.69 -6.31
C GLN A 85 -30.29 25.38 -6.77
N GLU A 86 -29.35 26.29 -6.51
CA GLU A 86 -27.93 26.10 -6.82
C GLU A 86 -27.38 24.84 -6.15
N ALA A 87 -27.72 24.61 -4.86
CA ALA A 87 -27.37 23.39 -4.15
C ALA A 87 -27.98 22.12 -4.78
N GLY A 88 -29.24 22.17 -5.21
CA GLY A 88 -29.91 21.06 -5.91
C GLY A 88 -29.28 20.74 -7.27
N CYS A 89 -28.95 21.77 -8.05
CA CYS A 89 -28.25 21.62 -9.32
C CYS A 89 -26.83 21.08 -9.15
N TYR A 90 -26.09 21.60 -8.16
CA TYR A 90 -24.78 21.07 -7.80
C TYR A 90 -24.85 19.57 -7.45
N LYS A 91 -25.83 19.19 -6.61
CA LYS A 91 -26.05 17.79 -6.22
C LYS A 91 -26.30 16.89 -7.42
N SER A 92 -27.23 17.25 -8.30
CA SER A 92 -27.55 16.47 -9.51
C SER A 92 -26.34 16.28 -10.42
N VAL A 93 -25.54 17.33 -10.61
CA VAL A 93 -24.35 17.27 -11.46
C VAL A 93 -23.25 16.41 -10.81
N LEU A 94 -23.10 16.52 -9.49
CA LEU A 94 -22.16 15.69 -8.73
C LEU A 94 -22.55 14.19 -8.78
N GLU A 95 -23.84 13.86 -8.71
CA GLU A 95 -24.34 12.48 -8.88
C GLU A 95 -23.98 11.90 -10.25
N GLN A 96 -24.22 12.67 -11.31
CA GLN A 96 -23.90 12.25 -12.68
C GLN A 96 -22.40 12.04 -12.85
N HIS A 97 -21.58 12.93 -12.31
CA HIS A 97 -20.14 12.78 -12.30
C HIS A 97 -19.69 11.52 -11.54
N GLN A 98 -20.23 11.28 -10.33
CA GLN A 98 -19.89 10.10 -9.53
C GLN A 98 -20.29 8.79 -10.23
N LYS A 99 -21.42 8.79 -10.96
CA LYS A 99 -21.83 7.67 -11.80
C LYS A 99 -20.83 7.44 -12.94
N ALA A 100 -20.43 8.48 -13.66
CA ALA A 100 -19.42 8.39 -14.72
C ALA A 100 -18.07 7.87 -14.21
N VAL A 101 -17.63 8.32 -13.03
CA VAL A 101 -16.43 7.76 -12.36
C VAL A 101 -16.62 6.27 -12.04
N GLY A 102 -17.81 5.87 -11.58
CA GLY A 102 -18.13 4.45 -11.33
C GLY A 102 -18.07 3.59 -12.59
N GLU A 103 -18.66 4.06 -13.69
CA GLU A 103 -18.63 3.39 -14.99
C GLU A 103 -17.20 3.27 -15.54
N TYR A 104 -16.40 4.34 -15.43
CA TYR A 104 -14.99 4.33 -15.76
C TYR A 104 -14.23 3.21 -15.02
N TRP A 105 -14.39 3.11 -13.70
CA TRP A 105 -13.68 2.09 -12.92
C TRP A 105 -14.13 0.66 -13.23
N ASN A 106 -15.42 0.46 -13.52
CA ASN A 106 -15.92 -0.84 -13.98
C ASN A 106 -15.24 -1.24 -15.30
N GLN A 107 -15.08 -0.29 -16.23
CA GLN A 107 -14.40 -0.53 -17.50
C GLN A 107 -12.91 -0.81 -17.30
N VAL A 108 -12.22 -0.05 -16.43
CA VAL A 108 -10.82 -0.27 -16.08
C VAL A 108 -10.59 -1.68 -15.54
N GLU A 109 -11.41 -2.13 -14.59
CA GLU A 109 -11.27 -3.48 -14.02
C GLU A 109 -11.56 -4.58 -15.06
N LEU A 110 -12.55 -4.36 -15.94
CA LEU A 110 -12.83 -5.28 -17.05
C LEU A 110 -11.64 -5.37 -18.01
N ASP A 111 -11.10 -4.24 -18.44
CA ASP A 111 -9.96 -4.18 -19.35
C ASP A 111 -8.71 -4.82 -18.76
N LYS A 112 -8.40 -4.55 -17.48
CA LYS A 112 -7.32 -5.20 -16.74
C LYS A 112 -7.51 -6.72 -16.70
N SER A 113 -8.74 -7.22 -16.53
CA SER A 113 -9.03 -8.65 -16.53
C SER A 113 -8.72 -9.34 -17.87
N PHE A 114 -8.74 -8.59 -18.98
CA PHE A 114 -8.32 -9.06 -20.31
C PHE A 114 -6.87 -8.68 -20.66
N GLY A 115 -6.10 -8.12 -19.73
CA GLY A 115 -4.73 -7.66 -19.97
C GLY A 115 -4.62 -6.44 -20.89
N ARG A 116 -5.71 -5.67 -21.07
CA ARG A 116 -5.71 -4.44 -21.87
C ARG A 116 -5.16 -3.26 -21.06
N LEU A 117 -4.40 -2.40 -21.73
CA LEU A 117 -3.82 -1.20 -21.14
C LEU A 117 -4.79 -0.01 -21.20
N ILE A 118 -4.82 0.77 -20.14
CA ILE A 118 -5.64 1.97 -20.01
C ILE A 118 -4.80 3.20 -20.34
N TYR A 119 -5.32 4.09 -21.17
CA TYR A 119 -4.62 5.32 -21.59
C TYR A 119 -5.28 6.61 -21.09
N GLN A 120 -6.48 6.52 -20.53
CA GLN A 120 -7.25 7.68 -20.06
C GLN A 120 -7.33 7.70 -18.53
N PHE A 121 -7.32 8.89 -17.95
CA PHE A 121 -7.58 9.10 -16.53
C PHE A 121 -9.08 9.07 -16.22
N PRO A 122 -9.48 8.90 -14.94
CA PRO A 122 -10.86 9.07 -14.54
C PRO A 122 -11.37 10.46 -14.95
N PRO A 123 -12.67 10.61 -15.25
CA PRO A 123 -13.23 11.91 -15.57
C PRO A 123 -13.02 12.89 -14.41
N GLU A 124 -12.75 14.16 -14.72
CA GLU A 124 -12.58 15.20 -13.73
C GLU A 124 -13.89 15.95 -13.49
N PHE A 125 -14.15 16.35 -12.24
CA PHE A 125 -15.26 17.23 -11.95
C PHE A 125 -14.90 18.66 -12.35
N ASN A 126 -15.49 19.15 -13.44
CA ASN A 126 -15.31 20.52 -13.94
C ASN A 126 -16.51 21.44 -13.62
N GLY A 127 -17.40 21.01 -12.72
CA GLY A 127 -18.55 21.79 -12.27
C GLY A 127 -18.16 22.95 -11.33
N PRO A 128 -19.14 23.76 -10.90
CA PRO A 128 -18.87 24.89 -10.01
C PRO A 128 -18.33 24.43 -8.64
N PRO A 129 -17.66 25.31 -7.88
CA PRO A 129 -17.30 25.02 -6.50
C PRO A 129 -18.56 24.72 -5.68
N LYS A 130 -18.39 23.94 -4.62
CA LYS A 130 -19.47 23.56 -3.70
C LYS A 130 -20.16 24.80 -3.12
N PRO A 131 -21.50 24.95 -3.26
CA PRO A 131 -22.26 26.00 -2.57
C PRO A 131 -22.20 25.86 -1.04
N ALA A 132 -22.26 26.97 -0.29
CA ALA A 132 -22.10 27.00 1.17
C ALA A 132 -23.07 26.08 1.94
N HIS A 133 -24.28 25.90 1.43
CA HIS A 133 -25.33 25.08 2.03
C HIS A 133 -25.55 23.73 1.32
N ALA A 134 -24.74 23.41 0.31
CA ALA A 134 -24.82 22.11 -0.36
C ALA A 134 -24.24 21.02 0.55
N GLU A 135 -24.87 19.86 0.57
CA GLU A 135 -24.31 18.67 1.22
C GLU A 135 -23.10 18.16 0.42
N ASP A 136 -22.02 17.78 1.11
CA ASP A 136 -20.81 17.19 0.51
C ASP A 136 -21.05 15.81 -0.12
N LYS A 137 -22.16 15.16 0.25
CA LYS A 137 -22.23 13.70 0.31
C LYS A 137 -23.45 13.17 -0.43
N VAL A 138 -23.30 12.96 -1.73
CA VAL A 138 -24.38 12.33 -2.50
C VAL A 138 -24.27 10.81 -2.58
N LEU A 139 -23.03 10.30 -2.53
CA LEU A 139 -22.73 8.88 -2.39
C LEU A 139 -21.56 8.72 -1.40
N GLN A 140 -21.87 8.61 -0.09
CA GLN A 140 -20.92 8.01 0.84
C GLN A 140 -21.36 6.59 1.15
N THR A 141 -20.47 5.63 0.90
CA THR A 141 -20.37 4.51 1.82
C THR A 141 -19.69 5.07 3.07
N PRO A 142 -20.29 5.00 4.26
CA PRO A 142 -19.58 5.34 5.49
C PRO A 142 -18.29 4.51 5.53
N SER A 143 -17.13 5.17 5.51
CA SER A 143 -15.88 4.48 5.81
C SER A 143 -15.98 4.02 7.26
N ALA A 144 -15.92 2.71 7.50
CA ALA A 144 -15.91 2.18 8.85
C ALA A 144 -14.74 2.81 9.61
N LYS A 145 -15.01 3.42 10.77
CA LYS A 145 -14.00 4.05 11.62
C LYS A 145 -12.80 3.11 11.79
N LEU A 146 -11.59 3.52 11.42
CA LEU A 146 -10.40 2.69 11.57
C LEU A 146 -9.97 2.65 13.04
N PRO A 147 -9.42 1.53 13.55
CA PRO A 147 -8.94 1.47 14.93
C PRO A 147 -7.82 2.49 15.14
N SER A 148 -7.88 3.23 16.25
CA SER A 148 -6.79 4.06 16.77
C SER A 148 -5.68 3.19 17.36
N ALA A 149 -4.52 3.79 17.67
CA ALA A 149 -3.46 3.10 18.41
C ALA A 149 -3.96 2.56 19.76
N ASN A 150 -4.88 3.28 20.43
CA ASN A 150 -5.46 2.80 21.69
C ASN A 150 -6.36 1.58 21.48
N ASP A 151 -7.19 1.58 20.43
CA ASP A 151 -8.01 0.40 20.09
C ASP A 151 -7.13 -0.81 19.78
N MET A 152 -5.99 -0.59 19.10
CA MET A 152 -5.00 -1.65 18.84
C MET A 152 -4.41 -2.18 20.15
N LEU A 153 -3.96 -1.30 21.05
CA LEU A 153 -3.42 -1.70 22.35
C LEU A 153 -4.45 -2.42 23.24
N ASP A 154 -5.71 -2.02 23.18
CA ASP A 154 -6.78 -2.71 23.90
C ASP A 154 -7.06 -4.10 23.32
N ASN A 155 -7.13 -4.23 22.00
CA ASN A 155 -7.25 -5.53 21.34
C ASN A 155 -6.00 -6.41 21.54
N ALA A 156 -4.82 -5.82 21.75
CA ALA A 156 -3.58 -6.55 21.98
C ALA A 156 -3.64 -7.45 23.22
N LYS A 157 -4.48 -7.11 24.22
CA LYS A 157 -4.68 -7.93 25.43
C LYS A 157 -5.04 -9.38 25.10
N GLU A 158 -5.72 -9.61 23.98
CA GLU A 158 -6.16 -10.94 23.55
C GLU A 158 -5.05 -11.79 22.91
N LEU A 159 -3.88 -11.25 22.58
CA LEU A 159 -2.87 -11.94 21.79
C LEU A 159 -2.36 -13.25 22.42
N ASN A 160 -2.13 -13.27 23.74
CA ASN A 160 -1.71 -14.51 24.42
C ASN A 160 -2.82 -15.57 24.38
N ARG A 161 -4.09 -15.16 24.54
CA ARG A 161 -5.25 -16.07 24.45
C ARG A 161 -5.38 -16.63 23.04
N LEU A 162 -5.22 -15.78 22.03
CA LEU A 162 -5.21 -16.18 20.62
C LEU A 162 -4.08 -17.15 20.32
N ALA A 163 -2.87 -16.91 20.82
CA ALA A 163 -1.70 -17.74 20.54
C ALA A 163 -1.75 -19.09 21.25
N GLU A 164 -2.09 -19.09 22.55
CA GLU A 164 -2.11 -20.30 23.37
C GLU A 164 -3.42 -21.10 23.27
N GLN A 165 -4.47 -20.49 22.69
CA GLN A 165 -5.83 -21.03 22.69
C GLN A 165 -6.35 -21.32 24.11
N LYS A 166 -6.00 -20.44 25.05
CA LYS A 166 -6.36 -20.54 26.47
C LYS A 166 -7.07 -19.27 26.94
N PRO A 167 -8.34 -19.35 27.37
CA PRO A 167 -9.10 -18.18 27.82
C PRO A 167 -8.49 -17.48 29.04
N ASP A 168 -7.79 -18.22 29.90
CA ASP A 168 -7.17 -17.75 31.15
C ASP A 168 -5.73 -17.22 30.97
N ALA A 169 -5.21 -17.20 29.73
CA ALA A 169 -3.90 -16.61 29.47
C ALA A 169 -3.89 -15.11 29.87
N PRO A 170 -2.77 -14.62 30.43
CA PRO A 170 -2.66 -13.23 30.86
C PRO A 170 -2.68 -12.28 29.66
N ASP A 171 -3.07 -11.02 29.88
CA ASP A 171 -3.04 -10.01 28.83
C ASP A 171 -1.63 -9.84 28.25
N PHE A 172 -1.53 -9.82 26.92
CA PHE A 172 -0.29 -9.37 26.28
C PHE A 172 -0.15 -7.86 26.43
N LYS A 173 1.05 -7.41 26.82
CA LYS A 173 1.37 -6.00 27.02
C LYS A 173 2.54 -5.64 26.10
N PRO A 174 2.30 -4.88 25.02
CA PRO A 174 3.37 -4.38 24.17
C PRO A 174 4.43 -3.64 25.00
N LEU A 175 5.70 -3.92 24.74
CA LEU A 175 6.80 -3.15 25.30
C LEU A 175 6.75 -1.73 24.73
N GLN A 176 6.56 -0.74 25.59
CA GLN A 176 6.57 0.66 25.18
C GLN A 176 8.00 1.20 25.24
N LEU A 177 8.43 1.80 24.14
CA LEU A 177 9.72 2.50 24.02
C LEU A 177 9.47 3.98 23.73
N SER A 178 10.47 4.82 24.02
CA SER A 178 10.50 6.16 23.47
C SER A 178 10.67 6.11 21.94
N GLU A 179 10.26 7.17 21.25
CA GLU A 179 10.43 7.29 19.80
C GLU A 179 11.90 7.10 19.38
N GLY A 180 12.85 7.63 20.14
CA GLY A 180 14.28 7.50 19.85
C GLY A 180 14.78 6.06 19.96
N GLU A 181 14.40 5.35 21.03
CA GLU A 181 14.74 3.92 21.21
C GLU A 181 14.13 3.06 20.09
N PHE A 182 12.88 3.35 19.69
CA PHE A 182 12.24 2.64 18.60
C PHE A 182 12.93 2.91 17.25
N LYS A 183 13.32 4.16 16.95
CA LYS A 183 14.12 4.50 15.76
C LYS A 183 15.45 3.78 15.74
N GLN A 184 16.13 3.71 16.88
CA GLN A 184 17.39 2.99 17.01
C GLN A 184 17.20 1.49 16.75
N GLY A 185 16.18 0.87 17.34
CA GLY A 185 15.83 -0.53 17.05
C GLY A 185 15.54 -0.76 15.57
N TYR A 186 14.78 0.13 14.93
CA TYR A 186 14.47 0.02 13.51
C TYR A 186 15.70 0.25 12.62
N ALA A 187 16.57 1.20 12.94
CA ALA A 187 17.83 1.43 12.23
C ALA A 187 18.74 0.20 12.28
N ARG A 188 18.85 -0.46 13.44
CA ARG A 188 19.59 -1.72 13.61
C ARG A 188 19.09 -2.81 12.67
N GLU A 189 17.78 -3.02 12.66
CA GLU A 189 17.16 -4.07 11.85
C GLU A 189 17.19 -3.74 10.35
N ALA A 190 17.04 -2.46 9.98
CA ALA A 190 17.22 -2.02 8.60
C ALA A 190 18.66 -2.25 8.11
N LEU A 191 19.68 -1.93 8.92
CA LEU A 191 21.09 -2.21 8.58
C LEU A 191 21.36 -3.71 8.46
N ASN A 192 20.70 -4.54 9.28
CA ASN A 192 20.77 -5.99 9.15
C ASN A 192 20.20 -6.47 7.81
N VAL A 193 19.04 -5.94 7.41
CA VAL A 193 18.42 -6.17 6.09
C VAL A 193 19.34 -5.73 4.95
N GLY A 194 19.87 -4.51 5.02
CA GLY A 194 20.81 -3.99 4.03
C GLY A 194 22.01 -4.92 3.82
N LYS A 195 22.62 -5.38 4.92
CA LYS A 195 23.71 -6.35 4.88
C LYS A 195 23.31 -7.67 4.20
N LYS A 196 22.14 -8.24 4.54
CA LYS A 196 21.63 -9.47 3.90
C LYS A 196 21.42 -9.31 2.40
N LEU A 197 21.02 -8.12 1.98
CA LEU A 197 20.79 -7.77 0.57
C LEU A 197 22.04 -7.29 -0.16
N GLY A 198 23.21 -7.26 0.50
CA GLY A 198 24.48 -6.88 -0.09
C GLY A 198 24.66 -5.36 -0.28
N LEU A 199 23.92 -4.54 0.46
CA LEU A 199 24.04 -3.08 0.45
C LEU A 199 25.02 -2.57 1.50
N THR A 200 25.63 -1.41 1.26
CA THR A 200 26.39 -0.71 2.30
C THR A 200 25.47 -0.11 3.35
N ALA A 201 26.06 0.26 4.49
CA ALA A 201 25.33 0.99 5.53
C ALA A 201 24.78 2.32 5.00
N GLU A 202 25.57 3.07 4.23
CA GLU A 202 25.12 4.35 3.68
C GLU A 202 24.02 4.18 2.63
N GLU A 203 24.08 3.15 1.78
CA GLU A 203 23.02 2.85 0.81
C GLU A 203 21.70 2.51 1.52
N THR A 204 21.79 1.73 2.59
CA THR A 204 20.63 1.31 3.39
C THR A 204 20.01 2.49 4.12
N GLU A 205 20.83 3.28 4.83
CA GLU A 205 20.41 4.50 5.51
C GLU A 205 19.72 5.45 4.52
N LYS A 206 20.33 5.67 3.35
CA LYS A 206 19.75 6.54 2.31
C LYS A 206 18.36 6.09 1.86
N VAL A 207 18.14 4.79 1.63
CA VAL A 207 16.82 4.27 1.25
C VAL A 207 15.80 4.49 2.37
N VAL A 208 16.16 4.17 3.61
CA VAL A 208 15.27 4.33 4.76
C VAL A 208 14.92 5.81 4.98
N MET A 209 15.91 6.70 4.94
CA MET A 209 15.71 8.12 5.12
C MET A 209 14.85 8.73 4.00
N ASN A 210 15.01 8.25 2.77
CA ASN A 210 14.16 8.65 1.65
C ASN A 210 12.69 8.26 1.89
N VAL A 211 12.43 6.99 2.22
CA VAL A 211 11.07 6.50 2.55
C VAL A 211 10.49 7.29 3.72
N TYR A 212 11.27 7.45 4.80
CA TYR A 212 10.82 8.22 5.96
C TYR A 212 10.51 9.68 5.64
N ALA A 213 11.34 10.37 4.84
CA ALA A 213 11.08 11.74 4.41
C ALA A 213 9.78 11.84 3.60
N PHE A 214 9.49 10.84 2.76
CA PHE A 214 8.25 10.75 2.01
C PHE A 214 7.04 10.57 2.93
N GLU A 215 7.09 9.58 3.81
CA GLU A 215 5.92 9.12 4.59
C GLU A 215 5.61 10.00 5.79
N CYS A 216 6.63 10.60 6.38
CA CYS A 216 6.53 11.35 7.64
C CYS A 216 6.75 12.87 7.48
N GLY A 217 7.07 13.33 6.26
CA GLY A 217 7.49 14.71 6.03
C GLY A 217 8.71 15.14 6.84
N GLY A 218 9.57 14.17 7.17
CA GLY A 218 10.78 14.31 8.01
C GLY A 218 10.53 14.67 9.48
N ARG A 219 9.26 14.72 9.90
CA ARG A 219 8.83 15.17 11.24
C ARG A 219 7.85 14.19 11.89
N GLY A 220 7.67 13.01 11.33
CA GLY A 220 6.66 12.07 11.79
C GLY A 220 7.06 11.38 13.07
N THR A 221 6.05 11.13 13.89
CA THR A 221 6.09 10.09 14.92
C THR A 221 5.29 8.89 14.40
N TYR A 222 5.32 7.80 15.14
CA TYR A 222 4.50 6.63 14.86
C TYR A 222 3.02 6.94 14.53
N ASP A 223 2.38 7.83 15.28
CA ASP A 223 0.96 8.18 15.11
C ASP A 223 0.70 9.03 13.87
N LEU A 224 1.64 9.89 13.47
CA LEU A 224 1.45 10.82 12.34
C LEU A 224 1.25 10.05 11.02
N LEU A 225 1.88 8.88 10.90
CA LEU A 225 1.79 7.99 9.74
C LEU A 225 0.37 7.47 9.47
N SER A 226 -0.44 7.33 10.52
CA SER A 226 -1.83 6.89 10.40
C SER A 226 -2.77 8.05 9.97
N GLY A 227 -2.24 9.25 9.75
CA GLY A 227 -3.02 10.44 9.40
C GLY A 227 -3.73 11.07 10.59
N VAL A 228 -3.28 10.79 11.82
CA VAL A 228 -3.70 11.53 13.02
C VAL A 228 -3.20 12.97 12.91
N ASP A 229 -4.06 13.94 13.30
CA ASP A 229 -3.71 15.36 13.27
C ASP A 229 -2.42 15.60 14.07
N LYS A 230 -1.45 16.31 13.47
CA LYS A 230 -0.15 16.62 14.07
C LYS A 230 -0.26 17.30 15.44
N ARG A 231 -1.34 18.07 15.71
CA ARG A 231 -1.58 18.67 17.03
C ARG A 231 -1.75 17.62 18.10
N LEU A 232 -2.30 16.46 17.73
CA LEU A 232 -2.52 15.33 18.63
C LEU A 232 -1.27 14.47 18.83
N THR A 233 -0.21 14.66 18.05
CA THR A 233 1.04 13.89 18.19
C THR A 233 2.03 14.53 19.18
N GLN A 234 1.68 15.68 19.76
CA GLN A 234 2.49 16.35 20.79
C GLN A 234 2.28 15.66 22.16
N PRO A 235 3.28 15.68 23.05
CA PRO A 235 3.08 15.27 24.44
C PRO A 235 2.14 16.26 25.16
N ASP A 236 1.36 15.76 26.12
CA ASP A 236 0.65 16.61 27.05
C ASP A 236 1.62 17.48 27.86
N LYS A 237 1.13 18.64 28.32
CA LYS A 237 1.87 19.45 29.30
C LYS A 237 1.96 18.67 30.62
N PRO A 238 3.00 18.88 31.45
CA PRO A 238 3.06 18.25 32.76
C PRO A 238 1.78 18.51 33.58
N GLY A 239 1.12 17.45 34.04
CA GLY A 239 -0.14 17.53 34.80
C GLY A 239 -1.42 17.62 33.97
N HIS A 240 -1.33 17.50 32.64
CA HIS A 240 -2.44 17.59 31.70
C HIS A 240 -2.67 16.25 30.96
N SER A 241 -3.89 16.04 30.45
CA SER A 241 -4.28 14.84 29.69
C SER A 241 -5.15 15.15 28.45
N GLU A 242 -5.37 16.43 28.09
CA GLU A 242 -6.34 16.77 27.05
C GLU A 242 -5.91 16.28 25.66
N ILE A 243 -4.61 16.27 25.35
CA ILE A 243 -4.10 15.73 24.08
C ILE A 243 -4.22 14.21 24.07
N GLN A 244 -3.84 13.54 25.16
CA GLN A 244 -4.00 12.08 25.28
C GLN A 244 -5.47 11.66 25.14
N GLU A 245 -6.39 12.36 25.79
CA GLU A 245 -7.84 12.09 25.71
C GLU A 245 -8.42 12.37 24.33
N ALA A 246 -8.01 13.49 23.70
CA ALA A 246 -8.40 13.80 22.34
C ALA A 246 -7.85 12.75 21.35
N ARG A 247 -6.61 12.27 21.55
CA ARG A 247 -5.99 11.21 20.75
C ARG A 247 -6.73 9.88 20.91
N ARG A 248 -7.21 9.53 22.12
CA ARG A 248 -8.05 8.34 22.35
C ARG A 248 -9.36 8.39 21.57
N SER A 249 -9.91 9.59 21.37
CA SER A 249 -11.16 9.77 20.62
C SER A 249 -10.93 9.97 19.11
N ALA A 250 -9.70 10.30 18.71
CA ALA A 250 -9.32 10.49 17.32
C ALA A 250 -9.17 9.15 16.61
N HIS A 251 -9.74 9.09 15.40
CA HIS A 251 -9.62 7.91 14.55
C HIS A 251 -8.74 8.26 13.35
N PRO A 252 -7.79 7.39 12.99
CA PRO A 252 -6.87 7.66 11.91
C PRO A 252 -7.55 7.60 10.54
N ILE A 253 -6.94 8.26 9.56
CA ILE A 253 -7.38 8.24 8.15
C ILE A 253 -6.90 6.96 7.45
N SER A 254 -5.80 6.39 7.94
CA SER A 254 -5.21 5.14 7.48
C SER A 254 -4.87 4.24 8.67
N SER A 255 -4.96 2.92 8.51
CA SER A 255 -4.42 2.00 9.53
C SER A 255 -2.90 1.89 9.44
N ALA A 256 -2.25 2.61 8.52
CA ALA A 256 -0.82 2.57 8.33
C ALA A 256 -0.11 3.00 9.61
N ILE A 257 0.81 2.16 10.09
CA ILE A 257 1.64 2.45 11.25
C ILE A 257 3.08 2.03 11.01
N GLY A 258 4.01 2.69 11.71
CA GLY A 258 5.44 2.45 11.55
C GLY A 258 6.06 3.07 10.29
N TYR A 259 7.37 3.04 10.21
CA TYR A 259 8.16 3.78 9.22
C TYR A 259 8.10 3.21 7.78
N ASN A 260 7.36 2.11 7.58
CA ASN A 260 7.06 1.51 6.27
C ASN A 260 5.54 1.41 5.99
N GLN A 261 4.71 2.23 6.66
CA GLN A 261 3.25 2.29 6.43
C GLN A 261 2.53 0.95 6.40
N ILE A 262 2.80 0.08 7.37
CA ILE A 262 2.13 -1.23 7.40
C ILE A 262 0.66 -0.99 7.74
N ILE A 263 -0.24 -1.32 6.80
CA ILE A 263 -1.69 -1.36 7.03
C ILE A 263 -2.10 -2.74 7.56
N MET A 264 -3.27 -2.85 8.19
CA MET A 264 -3.72 -4.10 8.83
C MET A 264 -3.68 -5.30 7.89
N SER A 265 -4.15 -5.16 6.64
CA SER A 265 -4.15 -6.26 5.68
C SER A 265 -2.75 -6.69 5.22
N THR A 266 -1.81 -5.74 5.12
CA THR A 266 -0.40 -6.04 4.83
C THR A 266 0.22 -6.75 6.02
N ASN A 267 -0.06 -6.30 7.25
CA ASN A 267 0.42 -6.95 8.46
C ASN A 267 -0.05 -8.41 8.56
N LEU A 268 -1.32 -8.68 8.26
CA LEU A 268 -1.83 -10.06 8.20
C LEU A 268 -1.08 -10.91 7.16
N ALA A 269 -0.80 -10.36 5.98
CA ALA A 269 -0.09 -11.09 4.93
C ALA A 269 1.37 -11.39 5.33
N ILE A 270 2.06 -10.43 5.96
CA ILE A 270 3.40 -10.64 6.53
C ILE A 270 3.32 -11.72 7.61
N HIS A 271 2.38 -11.62 8.54
CA HIS A 271 2.27 -12.60 9.63
C HIS A 271 1.99 -14.01 9.09
N ASP A 272 1.05 -14.16 8.17
CA ASP A 272 0.68 -15.45 7.58
C ASP A 272 1.83 -16.13 6.83
N LYS A 273 2.63 -15.34 6.09
CA LYS A 273 3.65 -15.86 5.15
C LYS A 273 5.08 -15.81 5.69
N GLU A 274 5.38 -14.87 6.58
CA GLU A 274 6.74 -14.48 6.95
C GLU A 274 6.97 -14.53 8.47
N ALA A 275 6.19 -15.33 9.21
CA ALA A 275 6.37 -15.45 10.66
C ALA A 275 7.71 -16.06 11.07
N THR A 276 8.17 -17.07 10.35
CA THR A 276 9.39 -17.80 10.70
C THR A 276 10.62 -16.88 10.71
N PRO A 277 10.91 -16.08 9.66
CA PRO A 277 12.05 -15.15 9.72
C PRO A 277 11.98 -14.12 10.85
N VAL A 278 10.79 -13.65 11.21
CA VAL A 278 10.60 -12.72 12.33
C VAL A 278 10.90 -13.41 13.66
N ALA A 279 10.37 -14.62 13.88
CA ALA A 279 10.62 -15.39 15.08
C ALA A 279 12.09 -15.78 15.23
N GLU A 280 12.73 -16.27 14.15
CA GLU A 280 14.16 -16.55 14.13
C GLU A 280 15.00 -15.34 14.51
N ARG A 281 14.65 -14.15 13.99
CA ARG A 281 15.37 -12.92 14.34
C ARG A 281 15.24 -12.56 15.83
N LEU A 282 14.08 -12.77 16.45
CA LEU A 282 13.92 -12.57 17.89
C LEU A 282 14.77 -13.56 18.70
N ARG A 283 14.85 -14.82 18.25
CA ARG A 283 15.72 -15.82 18.89
C ARG A 283 17.20 -15.48 18.75
N GLU A 284 17.61 -14.91 17.62
CA GLU A 284 18.96 -14.38 17.46
C GLU A 284 19.23 -13.25 18.47
N LEU A 285 18.32 -12.28 18.58
CA LEU A 285 18.40 -11.20 19.55
C LEU A 285 18.38 -11.72 21.00
N ALA A 286 17.76 -12.87 21.25
CA ALA A 286 17.66 -13.47 22.57
C ALA A 286 18.99 -14.02 23.09
N LYS A 287 19.89 -14.50 22.22
CA LYS A 287 21.12 -15.24 22.61
C LYS A 287 22.03 -14.46 23.55
N ASP A 288 22.19 -13.16 23.30
CA ASP A 288 23.11 -12.29 24.01
C ASP A 288 22.38 -11.21 24.85
N SER A 289 21.07 -11.36 25.02
CA SER A 289 20.24 -10.37 25.70
C SER A 289 19.92 -10.77 27.14
N PRO A 290 20.00 -9.84 28.11
CA PRO A 290 19.48 -10.09 29.46
C PRO A 290 17.95 -10.33 29.48
N ARG A 291 17.26 -9.99 28.38
CA ARG A 291 15.82 -10.26 28.15
C ARG A 291 15.58 -11.49 27.26
N GLY A 292 16.56 -12.39 27.16
CA GLY A 292 16.52 -13.54 26.24
C GLY A 292 15.26 -14.42 26.39
N ALA A 293 14.83 -14.70 27.62
CA ALA A 293 13.61 -15.48 27.85
C ALA A 293 12.33 -14.76 27.37
N GLU A 294 12.26 -13.44 27.50
CA GLU A 294 11.13 -12.65 27.00
C GLU A 294 11.09 -12.64 25.47
N LEU A 295 12.25 -12.50 24.82
CA LEU A 295 12.39 -12.51 23.37
C LEU A 295 12.04 -13.89 22.78
N GLU A 296 12.47 -14.98 23.41
CA GLU A 296 12.07 -16.35 23.02
C GLU A 296 10.57 -16.56 23.19
N GLY A 297 9.98 -16.05 24.28
CA GLY A 297 8.54 -16.06 24.50
C GLY A 297 7.77 -15.33 23.39
N LYS A 298 8.26 -14.16 22.98
CA LYS A 298 7.69 -13.39 21.85
C LYS A 298 7.85 -14.10 20.51
N ALA A 299 8.98 -14.77 20.27
CA ALA A 299 9.18 -15.59 19.07
C ALA A 299 8.14 -16.70 18.97
N LYS A 300 7.94 -17.45 20.06
CA LYS A 300 6.93 -18.52 20.15
C LYS A 300 5.50 -17.97 20.00
N LEU A 301 5.21 -16.83 20.63
CA LEU A 301 3.93 -16.13 20.49
C LEU A 301 3.64 -15.84 19.01
N TYR A 302 4.62 -15.26 18.31
CA TYR A 302 4.47 -14.86 16.91
C TYR A 302 4.18 -16.05 15.99
N GLU A 303 4.89 -17.17 16.16
CA GLU A 303 4.66 -18.40 15.38
C GLU A 303 3.29 -19.04 15.68
N ASN A 304 2.87 -19.07 16.95
CA ASN A 304 1.57 -19.60 17.32
C ASN A 304 0.44 -18.75 16.71
N LEU A 305 0.58 -17.42 16.72
CA LEU A 305 -0.36 -16.51 16.09
C LEU A 305 -0.44 -16.73 14.57
N GLN A 306 0.67 -17.05 13.90
CA GLN A 306 0.67 -17.36 12.47
C GLN A 306 -0.21 -18.57 12.16
N ASN A 307 0.00 -19.67 12.89
CA ASN A 307 -0.79 -20.89 12.71
C ASN A 307 -2.30 -20.64 12.96
N ASN A 308 -2.63 -19.83 13.95
CA ASN A 308 -4.02 -19.54 14.30
C ASN A 308 -4.66 -18.57 13.30
N LEU A 309 -3.92 -17.55 12.85
CA LEU A 309 -4.33 -16.66 11.76
C LEU A 309 -4.63 -17.45 10.49
N HIS A 310 -3.71 -18.33 10.07
CA HIS A 310 -3.86 -19.12 8.85
C HIS A 310 -5.16 -19.94 8.86
N LYS A 311 -5.45 -20.61 9.98
CA LYS A 311 -6.69 -21.36 10.18
C LYS A 311 -7.93 -20.47 10.04
N GLU A 312 -7.94 -19.32 10.70
CA GLU A 312 -9.06 -18.38 10.66
C GLU A 312 -9.28 -17.81 9.24
N LEU A 313 -8.21 -17.54 8.49
CA LEU A 313 -8.31 -17.11 7.09
C LEU A 313 -8.94 -18.19 6.21
N LEU A 314 -8.52 -19.45 6.36
CA LEU A 314 -9.08 -20.56 5.58
C LEU A 314 -10.55 -20.82 5.92
N LEU A 315 -10.94 -20.74 7.20
CA LEU A 315 -12.33 -20.83 7.63
C LEU A 315 -13.16 -19.68 7.04
N PHE A 316 -12.66 -18.45 7.13
CA PHE A 316 -13.32 -17.29 6.54
C PHE A 316 -13.49 -17.43 5.03
N ALA A 317 -12.48 -17.97 4.32
CA ALA A 317 -12.60 -18.23 2.88
C ALA A 317 -13.66 -19.31 2.56
N ALA A 318 -13.75 -20.36 3.39
CA ALA A 318 -14.73 -21.44 3.23
C ALA A 318 -16.17 -20.96 3.41
N GLU A 319 -16.40 -19.98 4.30
CA GLU A 319 -17.71 -19.34 4.49
C GLU A 319 -18.16 -18.45 3.31
N HIS A 320 -17.28 -18.18 2.35
CA HIS A 320 -17.55 -17.32 1.20
C HIS A 320 -17.27 -18.04 -0.13
N PRO A 321 -17.98 -19.16 -0.44
CA PRO A 321 -17.67 -20.00 -1.59
C PRO A 321 -17.72 -19.26 -2.93
N GLY A 322 -18.65 -18.30 -3.09
CA GLY A 322 -18.75 -17.46 -4.29
C GLY A 322 -17.55 -16.51 -4.52
N ARG A 323 -16.70 -16.30 -3.51
CA ARG A 323 -15.49 -15.47 -3.57
C ARG A 323 -14.20 -16.29 -3.49
N ARG A 324 -14.29 -17.62 -3.43
CA ARG A 324 -13.12 -18.50 -3.22
C ARG A 324 -12.00 -18.25 -4.22
N HIS A 325 -12.31 -18.08 -5.51
CA HIS A 325 -11.33 -17.77 -6.56
C HIS A 325 -10.59 -16.43 -6.36
N LYS A 326 -11.17 -15.49 -5.60
CA LYS A 326 -10.52 -14.22 -5.20
C LYS A 326 -9.70 -14.36 -3.94
N TYR A 327 -10.02 -15.33 -3.08
CA TYR A 327 -9.39 -15.52 -1.77
C TYR A 327 -8.26 -16.52 -1.77
N ILE A 328 -8.36 -17.55 -2.59
CA ILE A 328 -7.41 -18.65 -2.62
C ILE A 328 -6.92 -18.82 -4.05
N ASP A 329 -5.62 -19.01 -4.23
CA ASP A 329 -5.05 -19.34 -5.53
C ASP A 329 -5.21 -20.84 -5.88
N HIS A 330 -4.70 -21.24 -7.04
CA HIS A 330 -4.83 -22.60 -7.51
C HIS A 330 -4.03 -23.61 -6.70
N GLU A 331 -2.97 -23.17 -6.01
CA GLU A 331 -2.17 -23.97 -5.09
C GLU A 331 -2.77 -24.05 -3.68
N GLY A 332 -3.84 -23.29 -3.41
CA GLY A 332 -4.49 -23.29 -2.10
C GLY A 332 -4.00 -22.18 -1.16
N ASN A 333 -3.14 -21.28 -1.62
CA ASN A 333 -2.61 -20.20 -0.78
C ASN A 333 -3.55 -18.98 -0.74
N PRO A 334 -3.61 -18.30 0.42
CA PRO A 334 -4.28 -17.01 0.55
C PRO A 334 -3.78 -15.92 -0.43
N ARG A 335 -4.73 -15.32 -1.16
CA ARG A 335 -4.55 -14.12 -1.99
C ARG A 335 -4.77 -12.87 -1.17
N TYR A 336 -4.19 -11.75 -1.62
CA TYR A 336 -4.24 -10.48 -0.87
C TYR A 336 -5.66 -10.02 -0.49
N LYS A 337 -6.63 -10.29 -1.37
CA LYS A 337 -8.04 -9.94 -1.17
C LYS A 337 -8.68 -10.61 0.05
N LEU A 338 -8.19 -11.79 0.44
CA LEU A 338 -8.66 -12.48 1.65
C LEU A 338 -8.29 -11.67 2.90
N TYR A 339 -7.04 -11.23 3.04
CA TYR A 339 -6.61 -10.42 4.19
C TYR A 339 -7.34 -9.07 4.25
N GLN A 340 -7.59 -8.43 3.11
CA GLN A 340 -8.35 -7.18 3.06
C GLN A 340 -9.78 -7.34 3.60
N ASP A 341 -10.48 -8.38 3.16
CA ASP A 341 -11.87 -8.61 3.56
C ASP A 341 -11.96 -9.15 4.99
N PHE A 342 -11.01 -9.97 5.42
CA PHE A 342 -10.90 -10.45 6.80
C PHE A 342 -10.66 -9.28 7.77
N ALA A 343 -9.72 -8.37 7.46
CA ALA A 343 -9.44 -7.18 8.28
C ALA A 343 -10.62 -6.19 8.34
N ALA A 344 -11.51 -6.22 7.35
CA ALA A 344 -12.73 -5.42 7.33
C ALA A 344 -13.94 -6.12 7.98
N SER A 345 -13.83 -7.40 8.33
CA SER A 345 -14.96 -8.21 8.79
C SER A 345 -15.37 -7.90 10.22
N HIS A 346 -16.66 -7.60 10.41
CA HIS A 346 -17.31 -7.51 11.72
C HIS A 346 -17.95 -8.84 12.16
N LYS A 347 -17.76 -9.92 11.40
CA LYS A 347 -18.24 -11.25 11.79
C LYS A 347 -17.27 -11.88 12.78
N PRO A 348 -17.76 -12.46 13.89
CA PRO A 348 -16.94 -13.28 14.78
C PRO A 348 -16.29 -14.44 14.03
N THR A 349 -15.03 -14.72 14.37
CA THR A 349 -14.27 -15.88 13.88
C THR A 349 -14.36 -17.03 14.90
N ALA A 350 -13.68 -18.15 14.65
CA ALA A 350 -13.71 -19.29 15.57
C ALA A 350 -13.13 -18.96 16.96
N SER A 351 -12.19 -18.01 17.03
CA SER A 351 -11.63 -17.48 18.27
C SER A 351 -12.57 -16.54 19.05
N GLY A 352 -13.75 -16.21 18.51
CA GLY A 352 -14.72 -15.31 19.13
C GLY A 352 -14.47 -13.82 18.87
N LEU A 353 -13.27 -13.43 18.40
CA LEU A 353 -13.01 -12.08 17.92
C LEU A 353 -13.59 -11.87 16.53
N THR A 354 -13.97 -10.65 16.17
CA THR A 354 -14.22 -10.33 14.75
C THR A 354 -12.92 -10.33 13.97
N GLY A 355 -12.96 -10.59 12.65
CA GLY A 355 -11.78 -10.52 11.80
C GLY A 355 -11.06 -9.16 11.91
N ARG A 356 -11.82 -8.08 12.08
CA ARG A 356 -11.32 -6.74 12.37
C ARG A 356 -10.61 -6.61 13.71
N GLN A 357 -11.17 -7.16 14.79
CA GLN A 357 -10.52 -7.17 16.13
C GLN A 357 -9.25 -8.02 16.12
N PHE A 358 -9.31 -9.21 15.53
CA PHE A 358 -8.14 -10.08 15.36
C PHE A 358 -7.02 -9.34 14.62
N SER A 359 -7.36 -8.74 13.49
CA SER A 359 -6.41 -7.97 12.69
C SER A 359 -5.86 -6.78 13.46
N SER A 360 -6.68 -6.10 14.27
CA SER A 360 -6.26 -4.97 15.09
C SER A 360 -5.33 -5.40 16.23
N ALA A 361 -5.57 -6.57 16.83
CA ALA A 361 -4.71 -7.16 17.86
C ALA A 361 -3.33 -7.48 17.26
N LEU A 362 -3.28 -8.17 16.11
CA LEU A 362 -2.02 -8.44 15.42
C LEU A 362 -1.32 -7.15 15.00
N HIS A 363 -2.07 -6.13 14.58
CA HIS A 363 -1.50 -4.86 14.17
C HIS A 363 -0.74 -4.17 15.30
N ALA A 364 -1.20 -4.34 16.55
CA ALA A 364 -0.54 -3.81 17.74
C ALA A 364 0.87 -4.39 17.97
N LEU A 365 1.24 -5.51 17.34
CA LEU A 365 2.61 -6.02 17.39
C LEU A 365 3.62 -5.06 16.74
N ASN A 366 3.18 -4.21 15.81
CA ASN A 366 4.00 -3.15 15.24
C ASN A 366 4.31 -2.01 16.24
N LEU A 367 3.60 -1.93 17.37
CA LEU A 367 3.82 -0.96 18.45
C LEU A 367 4.78 -1.50 19.52
N ASP A 368 5.01 -2.81 19.56
CA ASP A 368 5.87 -3.43 20.55
C ASP A 368 7.35 -3.13 20.25
N GLY A 369 8.10 -2.74 21.27
CA GLY A 369 9.49 -2.32 21.13
C GLY A 369 10.47 -3.40 20.67
N ASP A 370 10.16 -4.69 20.86
CA ASP A 370 11.00 -5.79 20.39
C ASP A 370 10.55 -6.29 19.01
N LEU A 371 9.23 -6.43 18.81
CA LEU A 371 8.65 -6.98 17.58
C LEU A 371 8.55 -5.95 16.46
N GLY A 372 8.12 -4.72 16.78
CA GLY A 372 7.82 -3.68 15.81
C GLY A 372 8.98 -3.37 14.86
N PRO A 373 10.21 -3.11 15.36
CA PRO A 373 11.37 -2.92 14.50
C PRO A 373 11.65 -4.08 13.55
N VAL A 374 11.53 -5.33 14.03
CA VAL A 374 11.80 -6.54 13.25
C VAL A 374 10.73 -6.73 12.16
N ILE A 375 9.45 -6.59 12.51
CA ILE A 375 8.33 -6.71 11.56
C ILE A 375 8.43 -5.65 10.46
N GLN A 376 8.69 -4.40 10.85
CA GLN A 376 8.81 -3.30 9.90
C GLN A 376 10.02 -3.50 8.98
N ALA A 377 11.19 -3.89 9.52
CA ALA A 377 12.36 -4.19 8.70
C ALA A 377 12.12 -5.39 7.77
N ARG A 378 11.33 -6.38 8.17
CA ARG A 378 10.97 -7.50 7.29
C ARG A 378 10.13 -7.05 6.09
N GLN A 379 9.20 -6.12 6.28
CA GLN A 379 8.47 -5.52 5.15
C GLN A 379 9.43 -4.77 4.21
N LEU A 380 10.36 -3.98 4.78
CA LEU A 380 11.39 -3.29 3.99
C LEU A 380 12.22 -4.27 3.17
N GLU A 381 12.66 -5.37 3.79
CA GLU A 381 13.45 -6.42 3.15
C GLU A 381 12.72 -6.99 1.93
N HIS A 382 11.43 -7.32 2.07
CA HIS A 382 10.64 -7.87 0.97
C HIS A 382 10.57 -6.91 -0.23
N THR A 383 10.25 -5.64 0.03
CA THR A 383 10.18 -4.63 -1.01
C THR A 383 11.54 -4.37 -1.65
N MET A 384 12.59 -4.20 -0.84
CA MET A 384 13.95 -3.94 -1.33
C MET A 384 14.49 -5.12 -2.13
N GLN A 385 14.29 -6.36 -1.68
CA GLN A 385 14.72 -7.55 -2.41
C GLN A 385 14.13 -7.59 -3.82
N HIS A 386 12.84 -7.26 -3.98
CA HIS A 386 12.22 -7.22 -5.30
C HIS A 386 12.80 -6.10 -6.17
N MET A 387 13.00 -4.91 -5.59
CA MET A 387 13.54 -3.73 -6.29
C MET A 387 15.02 -3.86 -6.66
N LEU A 388 15.78 -4.66 -5.91
CA LEU A 388 17.18 -4.98 -6.20
C LEU A 388 17.36 -6.03 -7.30
N SER A 389 16.28 -6.68 -7.76
CA SER A 389 16.38 -7.65 -8.84
C SER A 389 17.10 -7.07 -10.07
N PRO A 390 17.97 -7.83 -10.76
CA PRO A 390 18.75 -7.30 -11.88
C PRO A 390 17.88 -6.64 -12.96
N GLN A 391 16.70 -7.20 -13.20
CA GLN A 391 15.76 -6.68 -14.18
C GLN A 391 15.19 -5.31 -13.80
N VAL A 392 14.84 -5.11 -12.52
CA VAL A 392 14.31 -3.82 -12.04
C VAL A 392 15.42 -2.77 -12.03
N ARG A 393 16.61 -3.13 -11.55
CA ARG A 393 17.80 -2.26 -11.60
C ARG A 393 18.12 -1.81 -13.03
N ALA A 394 18.16 -2.75 -13.98
CA ALA A 394 18.39 -2.43 -15.39
C ALA A 394 17.32 -1.52 -15.98
N ASN A 395 16.05 -1.71 -15.60
CA ASN A 395 14.96 -0.85 -16.03
C ASN A 395 15.08 0.57 -15.46
N LEU A 396 15.44 0.71 -14.19
CA LEU A 396 15.67 2.01 -13.56
C LEU A 396 16.85 2.73 -14.22
N THR A 397 17.95 2.03 -14.52
CA THR A 397 19.08 2.56 -15.30
C THR A 397 18.66 3.01 -16.69
N LYS A 398 17.82 2.26 -17.40
CA LYS A 398 17.28 2.69 -18.71
C LYS A 398 16.43 3.96 -18.61
N LEU A 399 15.71 4.15 -17.51
CA LEU A 399 14.85 5.31 -17.31
C LEU A 399 15.60 6.56 -16.83
N LYS A 400 16.64 6.39 -16.01
CA LYS A 400 17.29 7.49 -15.27
C LYS A 400 18.77 7.65 -15.57
N GLY A 401 19.37 6.76 -16.36
CA GLY A 401 20.79 6.76 -16.66
C GLY A 401 21.63 6.72 -15.39
N GLU A 402 22.63 7.62 -15.33
CA GLU A 402 23.55 7.76 -14.20
C GLU A 402 22.84 8.08 -12.87
N LYS A 403 21.65 8.68 -12.92
CA LYS A 403 20.86 9.01 -11.71
C LYS A 403 20.09 7.84 -11.12
N ALA A 404 20.16 6.64 -11.70
CA ALA A 404 19.38 5.50 -11.21
C ALA A 404 19.58 5.18 -9.72
N GLY A 405 20.80 5.36 -9.20
CA GLY A 405 21.08 5.20 -7.77
C GLY A 405 20.37 6.23 -6.88
N GLU A 406 20.19 7.47 -7.35
CA GLU A 406 19.45 8.51 -6.63
C GLU A 406 17.95 8.19 -6.59
N TYR A 407 17.41 7.64 -7.67
CA TYR A 407 15.98 7.29 -7.78
C TYR A 407 15.63 5.97 -7.11
N PHE A 408 16.59 5.22 -6.57
CA PHE A 408 16.33 3.91 -6.00
C PHE A 408 15.35 3.95 -4.82
N GLY A 409 15.48 4.93 -3.91
CA GLY A 409 14.50 5.12 -2.83
C GLY A 409 13.09 5.41 -3.36
N ALA A 410 12.97 6.22 -4.42
CA ALA A 410 11.67 6.51 -5.05
C ALA A 410 11.06 5.27 -5.74
N ALA A 411 11.90 4.39 -6.30
CA ALA A 411 11.47 3.10 -6.84
C ALA A 411 10.96 2.15 -5.75
N VAL A 412 11.64 2.09 -4.60
CA VAL A 412 11.19 1.35 -3.41
C VAL A 412 9.84 1.87 -2.94
N GLU A 413 9.68 3.19 -2.84
CA GLU A 413 8.41 3.77 -2.40
C GLU A 413 7.27 3.59 -3.41
N MET A 414 7.55 3.63 -4.72
CA MET A 414 6.54 3.24 -5.71
C MET A 414 6.06 1.80 -5.53
N ALA A 415 6.95 0.88 -5.13
CA ALA A 415 6.58 -0.49 -4.80
C ALA A 415 5.78 -0.57 -3.49
N ASN A 416 6.10 0.24 -2.48
CA ASN A 416 5.27 0.35 -1.27
C ASN A 416 3.83 0.79 -1.59
N LEU A 417 3.68 1.81 -2.45
CA LEU A 417 2.37 2.35 -2.82
C LEU A 417 1.54 1.39 -3.69
N ALA A 418 2.17 0.77 -4.69
CA ALA A 418 1.46 0.00 -5.73
C ALA A 418 1.48 -1.53 -5.49
N GLY A 419 2.30 -2.00 -4.55
CA GLY A 419 2.76 -3.38 -4.45
C GLY A 419 3.96 -3.66 -5.34
N GLU A 420 4.79 -4.63 -4.98
CA GLU A 420 6.12 -4.88 -5.56
C GLU A 420 6.05 -5.18 -7.05
N THR A 421 5.12 -6.03 -7.46
CA THR A 421 4.93 -6.42 -8.86
C THR A 421 4.51 -5.24 -9.72
N ASN A 422 3.61 -4.38 -9.22
CA ASN A 422 3.16 -3.20 -9.93
C ASN A 422 4.25 -2.13 -9.96
N GLY A 423 4.93 -1.88 -8.84
CA GLY A 423 6.09 -0.97 -8.77
C GLY A 423 7.17 -1.36 -9.79
N ALA A 424 7.54 -2.64 -9.84
CA ALA A 424 8.48 -3.16 -10.85
C ALA A 424 7.95 -2.98 -12.28
N ALA A 425 6.65 -3.21 -12.50
CA ALA A 425 6.02 -3.01 -13.81
C ALA A 425 6.00 -1.55 -14.27
N MET A 426 5.82 -0.61 -13.34
CA MET A 426 5.84 0.83 -13.60
C MET A 426 7.22 1.32 -14.05
N LEU A 427 8.28 0.67 -13.59
CA LEU A 427 9.67 0.98 -13.97
C LEU A 427 10.06 0.42 -15.34
N LYS A 428 9.22 -0.41 -15.98
CA LYS A 428 9.53 -0.90 -17.34
C LYS A 428 9.51 0.28 -18.32
N PRO A 429 10.53 0.49 -19.17
CA PRO A 429 10.56 1.62 -20.11
C PRO A 429 9.33 1.71 -21.02
N GLY A 430 8.78 0.58 -21.47
CA GLY A 430 7.54 0.52 -22.26
C GLY A 430 6.25 0.73 -21.46
N ARG A 431 6.31 0.98 -20.15
CA ARG A 431 5.15 1.19 -19.27
C ARG A 431 5.20 2.47 -18.46
N SER A 432 6.33 3.17 -18.42
CA SER A 432 6.49 4.41 -17.66
C SER A 432 5.53 5.53 -18.12
N HIS A 433 5.10 5.52 -19.38
CA HIS A 433 4.15 6.49 -19.91
C HIS A 433 2.68 6.16 -19.59
N LEU A 434 2.39 4.98 -19.04
CA LEU A 434 1.03 4.55 -18.77
C LEU A 434 0.45 5.25 -17.54
N PRO A 435 -0.82 5.70 -17.58
CA PRO A 435 -1.55 6.20 -16.42
C PRO A 435 -1.47 5.26 -15.21
N THR A 436 -1.37 5.83 -14.00
CA THR A 436 -1.28 5.09 -12.74
C THR A 436 -2.48 4.16 -12.50
N VAL A 437 -3.65 4.42 -13.07
CA VAL A 437 -4.83 3.53 -13.00
C VAL A 437 -4.58 2.10 -13.50
N ASN A 438 -3.53 1.87 -14.30
CA ASN A 438 -3.12 0.52 -14.70
C ASN A 438 -2.54 -0.30 -13.54
N PHE A 439 -2.05 0.37 -12.49
CA PHE A 439 -1.24 -0.20 -11.41
C PHE A 439 -1.92 -0.11 -10.03
N PHE A 440 -2.99 0.67 -9.92
CA PHE A 440 -3.75 0.84 -8.69
C PHE A 440 -5.18 0.34 -8.87
N ASP A 441 -5.79 -0.14 -7.80
CA ASP A 441 -7.24 -0.28 -7.75
C ASP A 441 -7.89 1.09 -7.50
N ARG A 442 -9.22 1.16 -7.65
CA ARG A 442 -9.99 2.40 -7.42
C ARG A 442 -9.69 3.04 -6.07
N LYS A 443 -9.70 2.23 -5.01
CA LYS A 443 -9.56 2.73 -3.64
C LYS A 443 -8.16 3.30 -3.42
N GLY A 444 -7.12 2.60 -3.87
CA GLY A 444 -5.73 3.03 -3.81
C GLY A 444 -5.48 4.29 -4.65
N TYR A 445 -6.12 4.43 -5.82
CA TYR A 445 -6.00 5.64 -6.62
C TYR A 445 -6.70 6.84 -5.97
N GLU A 446 -7.95 6.67 -5.54
CA GLU A 446 -8.77 7.75 -4.98
C GLU A 446 -8.27 8.21 -3.60
N ALA A 447 -7.67 7.32 -2.80
CA ALA A 447 -7.13 7.66 -1.48
C ALA A 447 -5.77 8.37 -1.52
N ASN A 448 -5.03 8.32 -2.64
CA ASN A 448 -3.65 8.80 -2.70
C ASN A 448 -3.47 9.94 -3.72
N PRO A 449 -3.52 11.22 -3.31
CA PRO A 449 -3.41 12.36 -4.23
C PRO A 449 -2.11 12.38 -5.05
N ILE A 450 -1.03 11.79 -4.54
CA ILE A 450 0.25 11.71 -5.25
C ILE A 450 0.20 10.78 -6.47
N VAL A 451 -0.70 9.80 -6.52
CA VAL A 451 -0.81 8.88 -7.66
C VAL A 451 -1.80 9.39 -8.71
N GLN A 452 -2.72 10.27 -8.30
CA GLN A 452 -3.75 10.80 -9.19
C GLN A 452 -3.15 11.65 -10.31
N LYS A 453 -3.80 11.58 -11.48
CA LYS A 453 -3.48 12.37 -12.68
C LYS A 453 -2.01 12.27 -13.14
N ARG A 454 -1.36 11.14 -12.90
CA ARG A 454 0.04 10.88 -13.28
C ARG A 454 0.17 9.59 -14.05
N ASN A 455 1.12 9.55 -14.98
CA ASN A 455 1.65 8.28 -15.46
C ASN A 455 2.73 7.74 -14.51
N ALA A 456 3.17 6.50 -14.72
CA ALA A 456 4.15 5.83 -13.88
C ALA A 456 5.48 6.61 -13.75
N GLY A 457 6.00 7.18 -14.83
CA GLY A 457 7.22 7.98 -14.82
C GLY A 457 7.06 9.31 -14.08
N GLN A 458 5.91 9.96 -14.23
CA GLN A 458 5.56 11.17 -13.48
C GLN A 458 5.37 10.89 -11.98
N LEU A 459 4.86 9.71 -11.61
CA LEU A 459 4.80 9.29 -10.22
C LEU A 459 6.20 9.12 -9.63
N LEU A 460 7.10 8.42 -10.33
CA LEU A 460 8.50 8.26 -9.91
C LEU A 460 9.18 9.60 -9.63
N GLU A 461 8.99 10.55 -10.53
CA GLU A 461 9.48 11.93 -10.39
C GLU A 461 8.85 12.68 -9.23
N ALA A 462 7.55 12.50 -9.00
CA ALA A 462 6.85 13.14 -7.89
C ALA A 462 7.35 12.62 -6.54
N VAL A 463 7.49 11.30 -6.41
CA VAL A 463 8.03 10.64 -5.21
C VAL A 463 9.45 11.12 -4.94
N TYR A 464 10.33 11.08 -5.96
CA TYR A 464 11.71 11.57 -5.85
C TYR A 464 11.77 13.02 -5.35
N ARG A 465 10.96 13.92 -5.91
CA ARG A 465 10.94 15.33 -5.47
C ARG A 465 10.50 15.51 -4.01
N VAL A 466 9.60 14.68 -3.51
CA VAL A 466 9.21 14.74 -2.09
C VAL A 466 10.36 14.27 -1.20
N MET A 467 10.99 13.14 -1.55
CA MET A 467 12.10 12.54 -0.81
C MET A 467 13.34 13.42 -0.73
N HIS A 468 13.56 14.26 -1.75
CA HIS A 468 14.73 15.13 -1.86
C HIS A 468 14.38 16.62 -1.75
N GLY A 469 13.15 16.93 -1.32
CA GLY A 469 12.65 18.28 -1.11
C GLY A 469 12.80 18.75 0.34
N ALA A 470 11.91 19.65 0.75
CA ALA A 470 11.92 20.22 2.11
C ALA A 470 11.74 19.17 3.22
N ASN A 471 11.13 18.02 2.91
CA ASN A 471 10.93 16.92 3.87
C ASN A 471 12.21 16.14 4.18
N ALA A 472 13.24 16.28 3.35
CA ALA A 472 14.53 15.62 3.51
C ALA A 472 15.50 16.38 4.43
N SER A 473 15.09 17.57 4.90
CA SER A 473 16.00 18.46 5.63
C SER A 473 16.50 17.79 6.92
N PRO A 474 17.82 17.76 7.17
CA PRO A 474 18.39 17.20 8.40
C PRO A 474 18.07 18.06 9.63
N GLN A 475 17.64 19.31 9.43
CA GLN A 475 17.16 20.18 10.52
C GLN A 475 15.78 19.77 11.05
N LEU A 476 15.08 18.86 10.35
CA LEU A 476 13.84 18.31 10.84
C LEU A 476 14.14 17.31 11.95
N TYR A 477 13.55 17.54 13.13
CA TYR A 477 13.85 16.75 14.32
C TYR A 477 13.72 15.23 14.10
N GLY A 478 12.75 14.81 13.29
CA GLY A 478 12.51 13.41 13.01
C GLY A 478 13.64 12.77 12.19
N ASN A 479 14.14 13.49 11.18
CA ASN A 479 15.29 13.08 10.37
C ASN A 479 16.58 13.07 11.21
N ALA A 480 16.83 14.13 11.99
CA ALA A 480 18.01 14.23 12.85
C ALA A 480 18.12 13.04 13.81
N GLN A 481 17.02 12.68 14.49
CA GLN A 481 16.99 11.51 15.39
C GLN A 481 17.28 10.19 14.67
N PHE A 482 16.82 10.05 13.42
CA PHE A 482 17.08 8.86 12.63
C PHE A 482 18.54 8.78 12.18
N GLU A 483 19.12 9.89 11.72
CA GLU A 483 20.55 9.96 11.41
C GLU A 483 21.41 9.61 12.63
N GLU A 484 21.06 10.13 13.82
CA GLU A 484 21.72 9.77 15.07
C GLU A 484 21.59 8.27 15.38
N SER A 485 20.40 7.70 15.15
CA SER A 485 20.14 6.26 15.32
C SER A 485 21.03 5.41 14.40
N PHE A 486 21.13 5.77 13.12
CA PHE A 486 22.00 5.07 12.17
C PHE A 486 23.48 5.21 12.55
N LYS A 487 23.93 6.41 12.92
CA LYS A 487 25.31 6.64 13.39
C LYS A 487 25.63 5.78 14.61
N ALA A 488 24.73 5.72 15.60
CA ALA A 488 24.93 4.93 16.80
C ALA A 488 25.10 3.42 16.50
N GLU A 489 24.27 2.87 15.61
CA GLU A 489 24.32 1.46 15.25
C GLU A 489 25.50 1.10 14.33
N GLN A 490 26.03 2.06 13.56
CA GLN A 490 27.24 1.89 12.76
C GLN A 490 28.52 1.90 13.61
N MET A 491 28.56 2.66 14.73
CA MET A 491 29.71 2.73 15.63
C MET A 491 29.85 1.54 16.59
N GLN A 492 28.78 0.76 16.80
CA GLN A 492 28.78 -0.42 17.70
C GLN A 492 29.43 -1.68 17.07
N LYS A 493 29.92 -1.59 15.83
CA LYS A 493 30.68 -2.63 15.12
C LYS A 493 32.13 -2.21 14.98
#